data_AF-A0A935DTY4-F1
#
_entry.id   AF-A0A935DTY4-F1
#
_cell.length_a   1.000
_cell.length_b   1.000
_cell.length_c   1.000
_cell.angle_alpha   90.00
_cell.angle_beta   90.00
_cell.angle_gamma   90.00
#
_symmetry.space_group_name_H-M   'P 1'
#
loop_
_entity.id
_entity.type
_entity.pdbx_description
1 polymer ?
#
loop_
_entity_poly.entity_id
_entity_poly.type
_entity_poly.pdbx_seq_one_letter_code
_entity_poly.pdbx_strand_id
1 'polypeptide(L)'
;MTKRFKFDESGDSADLQALFDNMAGQTLPRTAPAAPRERHVAVVGSTATVGDSLELEALFDSVASEAAQPAPPAANGSEEGDAPHAGDNVFQRIGHMTRQLHDTLRQLGYDRALEEAAKAIPDAKQRLAYVAQLTEQAASRVLNATDVARPIQDKLQGQAAALSGRWDRLYDGDLSVDEFKALSADTRAFLGDVPQQTEATNAQLMEIMMAQDFQDLTGQVIKKIVDLAQSMESELLQVLIEAMPEEMKTEKSDGLLNGPVMNAQGRSDVVTNQEQVDDLLESLGF
;
A
#
# COMPACT_ATOMS: atom_id res chain seq x y z
N MET A 1 16.86 13.49 40.96
CA MET A 1 16.58 14.85 40.46
C MET A 1 16.24 14.76 38.98
N THR A 2 14.97 14.99 38.67
CA THR A 2 14.32 14.75 37.38
C THR A 2 14.52 15.98 36.48
N LYS A 3 15.12 15.84 35.30
CA LYS A 3 15.13 16.90 34.27
C LYS A 3 13.92 16.71 33.36
N ARG A 4 12.94 17.62 33.47
CA ARG A 4 11.81 17.76 32.55
C ARG A 4 12.29 18.43 31.26
N PHE A 5 12.02 17.80 30.11
CA PHE A 5 12.07 18.47 28.81
C PHE A 5 10.88 19.42 28.71
N LYS A 6 11.15 20.69 28.37
CA LYS A 6 10.14 21.68 27.98
C LYS A 6 9.95 21.55 26.47
N PHE A 7 8.73 21.23 26.04
CA PHE A 7 8.29 21.47 24.66
C PHE A 7 7.97 22.96 24.52
N ASP A 8 8.43 23.57 23.43
CA ASP A 8 8.15 24.96 23.08
C ASP A 8 6.90 24.97 22.20
N GLU A 9 5.76 25.41 22.74
CA GLU A 9 4.41 25.09 22.25
C GLU A 9 3.80 26.17 21.33
N SER A 10 4.56 27.18 20.90
CA SER A 10 3.99 28.32 20.15
C SER A 10 4.50 28.50 18.71
N GLY A 11 5.57 27.80 18.29
CA GLY A 11 6.17 27.97 16.96
C GLY A 11 5.65 26.96 15.92
N ASP A 12 5.78 25.66 16.22
CA ASP A 12 5.50 24.60 15.24
C ASP A 12 4.03 24.48 14.84
N SER A 13 3.10 24.91 15.70
CA SER A 13 1.66 24.84 15.37
C SER A 13 1.25 25.84 14.28
N ALA A 14 1.95 26.97 14.14
CA ALA A 14 1.61 27.99 13.15
C ALA A 14 2.10 27.60 11.75
N ASP A 15 3.29 27.02 11.66
CA ASP A 15 3.87 26.57 10.39
C ASP A 15 3.12 25.35 9.84
N LEU A 16 2.64 24.46 10.71
CA LEU A 16 1.78 23.35 10.31
C LEU A 16 0.40 23.84 9.84
N GLN A 17 -0.17 24.85 10.49
CA GLN A 17 -1.44 25.45 10.06
C GLN A 17 -1.31 26.13 8.68
N ALA A 18 -0.18 26.81 8.42
CA ALA A 18 0.12 27.43 7.13
C ALA A 18 0.30 26.39 5.99
N LEU A 19 0.88 25.22 6.29
CA LEU A 19 0.98 24.11 5.34
C LEU A 19 -0.39 23.51 5.00
N PHE A 20 -1.28 23.38 5.98
CA PHE A 20 -2.65 22.87 5.76
C PHE A 20 -3.49 23.84 4.93
N ASP A 21 -3.40 25.15 5.17
CA ASP A 21 -4.12 26.15 4.36
C ASP A 21 -3.62 26.22 2.91
N ASN A 22 -2.32 26.01 2.68
CA ASN A 22 -1.76 25.96 1.33
C ASN A 22 -2.25 24.71 0.55
N MET A 23 -2.45 23.59 1.24
CA MET A 23 -2.98 22.36 0.63
C MET A 23 -4.48 22.48 0.32
N ALA A 24 -5.24 23.24 1.11
CA ALA A 24 -6.65 23.53 0.86
C ALA A 24 -6.89 24.53 -0.29
N GLY A 25 -5.90 25.37 -0.61
CA GLY A 25 -5.97 26.37 -1.68
C GLY A 25 -5.66 25.88 -3.10
N GLN A 26 -5.11 24.67 -3.26
CA GLN A 26 -4.79 24.11 -4.58
C GLN A 26 -5.99 23.40 -5.21
N THR A 27 -6.88 24.16 -5.84
CA THR A 27 -7.85 23.60 -6.78
C THR A 27 -7.12 23.15 -8.06
N LEU A 28 -6.73 21.88 -8.10
CA LEU A 28 -6.33 21.22 -9.35
C LEU A 28 -7.49 21.29 -10.36
N PRO A 29 -7.25 21.64 -11.64
CA PRO A 29 -8.31 21.65 -12.64
C PRO A 29 -8.90 20.24 -12.79
N ARG A 30 -10.19 20.10 -12.46
CA ARG A 30 -10.99 18.90 -12.72
C ARG A 30 -11.05 18.67 -14.24
N THR A 31 -10.21 17.78 -14.75
CA THR A 31 -10.40 17.19 -16.08
C THR A 31 -11.64 16.29 -16.04
N ALA A 32 -12.51 16.46 -17.04
CA ALA A 32 -13.73 15.67 -17.19
C ALA A 32 -13.42 14.16 -17.27
N PRO A 33 -14.29 13.26 -16.77
CA PRO A 33 -14.05 11.84 -16.83
C PRO A 33 -14.00 11.37 -18.29
N ALA A 34 -12.84 10.88 -18.71
CA ALA A 34 -12.69 10.22 -20.00
C ALA A 34 -13.52 8.93 -20.01
N ALA A 35 -14.26 8.71 -21.10
CA ALA A 35 -15.05 7.50 -21.32
C ALA A 35 -14.19 6.23 -21.18
N PRO A 36 -14.75 5.10 -20.71
CA PRO A 36 -13.98 3.89 -20.48
C PRO A 36 -13.45 3.37 -21.82
N ARG A 37 -12.13 3.38 -22.00
CA ARG A 37 -11.48 2.63 -23.07
C ARG A 37 -11.42 1.17 -22.66
N GLU A 38 -12.31 0.37 -23.23
CA GLU A 38 -12.28 -1.09 -23.11
C GLU A 38 -10.94 -1.61 -23.61
N ARG A 39 -10.11 -2.11 -22.69
CA ARG A 39 -8.93 -2.89 -23.05
C ARG A 39 -9.41 -4.28 -23.43
N HIS A 40 -9.47 -4.55 -24.73
CA HIS A 40 -9.53 -5.91 -25.23
C HIS A 40 -8.22 -6.64 -24.87
N VAL A 41 -8.25 -7.37 -23.77
CA VAL A 41 -7.28 -8.45 -23.52
C VAL A 41 -7.81 -9.66 -24.25
N ALA A 42 -7.11 -10.09 -25.30
CA ALA A 42 -7.39 -11.35 -25.96
C ALA A 42 -7.09 -12.49 -24.98
N VAL A 43 -8.12 -13.03 -24.35
CA VAL A 43 -8.07 -14.32 -23.66
C VAL A 43 -7.96 -15.37 -24.76
N VAL A 44 -6.72 -15.78 -25.06
CA VAL A 44 -6.48 -17.05 -25.75
C VAL A 44 -6.96 -18.13 -24.80
N GLY A 45 -8.05 -18.80 -25.17
CA GLY A 45 -8.70 -19.79 -24.36
C GLY A 45 -7.77 -20.97 -24.06
N SER A 46 -7.87 -21.48 -22.84
CA SER A 46 -7.94 -22.91 -22.64
C SER A 46 -8.81 -23.17 -21.42
N THR A 47 -10.00 -23.71 -21.68
CA THR A 47 -10.72 -24.54 -20.73
C THR A 47 -9.86 -25.78 -20.46
N ALA A 48 -9.04 -25.75 -19.42
CA ALA A 48 -8.43 -26.95 -18.83
C ALA A 48 -9.18 -27.21 -17.52
N THR A 49 -10.28 -27.97 -17.54
CA THR A 49 -10.29 -29.43 -17.37
C THR A 49 -9.39 -29.87 -16.22
N VAL A 50 -9.99 -30.65 -15.32
CA VAL A 50 -9.41 -31.39 -14.19
C VAL A 50 -8.29 -32.39 -14.64
N GLY A 51 -7.81 -32.33 -15.89
CA GLY A 51 -6.83 -33.23 -16.50
C GLY A 51 -5.37 -32.78 -16.39
N ASP A 52 -5.07 -31.48 -16.49
CA ASP A 52 -3.67 -31.01 -16.52
C ASP A 52 -2.95 -31.20 -15.17
N SER A 53 -3.69 -31.18 -14.06
CA SER A 53 -3.11 -31.42 -12.74
C SER A 53 -2.70 -32.88 -12.54
N LEU A 54 -3.44 -33.83 -13.13
CA LEU A 54 -3.15 -35.26 -13.02
C LEU A 54 -1.97 -35.69 -13.91
N GLU A 55 -1.82 -35.06 -15.07
CA GLU A 55 -0.68 -35.31 -15.96
C GLU A 55 0.63 -34.76 -15.37
N LEU A 56 0.57 -33.57 -14.75
CA LEU A 56 1.71 -33.02 -14.00
C LEU A 56 2.06 -33.86 -12.77
N GLU A 57 1.06 -34.36 -12.04
CA GLU A 57 1.27 -35.22 -10.88
C GLU A 57 1.88 -36.58 -11.28
N ALA A 58 1.46 -37.15 -12.41
CA ALA A 58 2.07 -38.35 -12.99
C ALA A 58 3.51 -38.12 -13.48
N LEU A 59 3.82 -36.94 -14.02
CA LEU A 59 5.18 -36.56 -14.40
C LEU A 59 6.08 -36.40 -13.16
N PHE A 60 5.57 -35.81 -12.08
CA PHE A 60 6.29 -35.71 -10.80
C PHE A 60 6.56 -37.09 -10.18
N ASP A 61 5.58 -38.00 -10.21
CA ASP A 61 5.75 -39.37 -9.70
C ASP A 61 6.73 -40.18 -10.57
N SER A 62 6.73 -39.97 -11.90
CA SER A 62 7.70 -40.56 -12.82
C SER A 62 9.13 -40.12 -12.48
N VAL A 63 9.36 -38.81 -12.29
CA VAL A 63 10.69 -38.27 -11.94
C VAL A 63 11.14 -38.74 -10.55
N ALA A 64 10.23 -38.84 -9.59
CA ALA A 64 10.53 -39.37 -8.25
C ALA A 64 10.89 -40.86 -8.30
N SER A 65 10.24 -41.64 -9.16
CA SER A 65 10.54 -43.07 -9.35
C SER A 65 11.86 -43.32 -10.08
N GLU A 66 12.27 -42.40 -10.96
CA GLU A 66 13.55 -42.46 -11.69
C GLU A 66 14.74 -42.11 -10.79
N ALA A 67 14.54 -41.23 -9.80
CA ALA A 67 15.53 -40.92 -8.77
C ALA A 67 15.67 -42.02 -7.68
N ALA A 68 14.73 -42.96 -7.60
CA ALA A 68 14.68 -44.00 -6.57
C ALA A 68 15.21 -45.38 -7.01
N GLN A 69 15.71 -45.53 -8.24
CA GLN A 69 16.32 -46.79 -8.67
C GLN A 69 17.71 -46.99 -8.03
N PRO A 70 17.95 -48.10 -7.31
CA PRO A 70 19.27 -48.42 -6.81
C PRO A 70 20.18 -48.81 -7.98
N ALA A 71 21.37 -48.20 -8.04
CA ALA A 71 22.37 -48.45 -9.06
C ALA A 71 22.66 -49.95 -9.23
N PRO A 72 22.81 -50.47 -10.47
CA PRO A 72 23.18 -51.86 -10.69
C PRO A 72 24.63 -52.12 -10.22
N PRO A 73 24.96 -53.36 -9.81
CA PRO A 73 26.28 -53.69 -9.32
C PRO A 73 27.33 -53.58 -10.44
N ALA A 74 28.47 -52.99 -10.10
CA ALA A 74 29.60 -52.79 -10.99
C ALA A 74 30.03 -54.07 -11.71
N ALA A 75 29.97 -54.04 -13.04
CA ALA A 75 30.66 -54.98 -13.92
C ALA A 75 31.83 -54.24 -14.60
N ASN A 76 33.00 -54.83 -14.49
CA ASN A 76 34.27 -54.34 -15.03
C ASN A 76 34.32 -54.34 -16.57
N GLY A 77 35.00 -53.31 -17.13
CA GLY A 77 35.48 -53.19 -18.52
C GLY A 77 34.40 -52.65 -19.48
N SER A 78 34.63 -51.66 -20.33
CA SER A 78 35.85 -51.22 -21.03
C SER A 78 35.64 -49.80 -21.57
N GLU A 79 36.74 -49.12 -21.86
CA GLU A 79 36.89 -47.76 -22.38
C GLU A 79 36.04 -47.46 -23.63
N GLU A 80 35.32 -46.33 -23.63
CA GLU A 80 35.03 -45.54 -24.83
C GLU A 80 34.71 -44.10 -24.39
N GLY A 81 35.42 -43.13 -24.97
CA GLY A 81 35.38 -41.74 -24.55
C GLY A 81 34.11 -41.03 -24.97
N ASP A 82 33.64 -40.13 -24.11
CA ASP A 82 32.87 -38.97 -24.54
C ASP A 82 33.12 -37.81 -23.55
N ALA A 83 33.06 -36.59 -24.08
CA ALA A 83 33.54 -35.36 -23.46
C ALA A 83 33.04 -35.15 -22.01
N PRO A 84 33.84 -34.55 -21.10
CA PRO A 84 33.34 -34.20 -19.77
C PRO A 84 32.23 -33.18 -19.97
N HIS A 85 30.99 -33.59 -19.69
CA HIS A 85 29.80 -32.76 -19.86
C HIS A 85 30.06 -31.39 -19.25
N ALA A 86 30.13 -30.36 -20.09
CA ALA A 86 30.41 -28.99 -19.64
C ALA A 86 29.38 -28.53 -18.59
N GLY A 87 28.16 -29.09 -18.64
CA GLY A 87 27.14 -28.94 -17.60
C GLY A 87 27.57 -29.47 -16.24
N ASP A 88 28.13 -30.67 -16.14
CA ASP A 88 28.56 -31.27 -14.85
C ASP A 88 29.71 -30.49 -14.22
N ASN A 89 30.65 -30.00 -15.04
CA ASN A 89 31.71 -29.12 -14.56
C ASN A 89 31.16 -27.77 -14.06
N VAL A 90 30.16 -27.21 -14.74
CA VAL A 90 29.49 -25.96 -14.31
C VAL A 90 28.69 -26.17 -13.02
N PHE A 91 27.92 -27.26 -12.91
CA PHE A 91 27.18 -27.61 -11.70
C PHE A 91 28.13 -27.89 -10.51
N GLN A 92 29.24 -28.58 -10.72
CA GLN A 92 30.26 -28.78 -9.68
C GLN A 92 30.92 -27.47 -9.26
N ARG A 93 31.21 -26.58 -10.22
CA ARG A 93 31.78 -25.26 -9.93
C ARG A 93 30.82 -24.37 -9.15
N ILE A 94 29.54 -24.34 -9.54
CA ILE A 94 28.47 -23.64 -8.81
C ILE A 94 28.35 -24.24 -7.41
N GLY A 95 28.29 -25.57 -7.27
CA GLY A 95 28.22 -26.25 -5.97
C GLY A 95 29.41 -25.94 -5.06
N HIS A 96 30.63 -25.85 -5.61
CA HIS A 96 31.80 -25.45 -4.86
C HIS A 96 31.73 -23.98 -4.43
N MET A 97 31.35 -23.07 -5.33
CA MET A 97 31.20 -21.64 -4.98
C MET A 97 30.10 -21.42 -3.95
N THR A 98 28.96 -22.11 -4.04
CA THR A 98 27.87 -22.00 -3.06
C THR A 98 28.28 -22.54 -1.69
N ARG A 99 29.01 -23.66 -1.62
CA ARG A 99 29.57 -24.16 -0.34
C ARG A 99 30.61 -23.22 0.23
N GLN A 100 31.48 -22.68 -0.61
CA GLN A 100 32.50 -21.74 -0.19
C GLN A 100 31.88 -20.44 0.34
N LEU A 101 30.83 -19.92 -0.31
CA LEU A 101 30.03 -18.79 0.17
C LEU A 101 29.32 -19.11 1.49
N HIS A 102 28.73 -20.29 1.60
CA HIS A 102 28.05 -20.73 2.82
C HIS A 102 29.04 -20.86 3.99
N ASP A 103 30.20 -21.47 3.75
CA ASP A 103 31.23 -21.67 4.78
C ASP A 103 31.88 -20.35 5.19
N THR A 104 32.05 -19.38 4.28
CA THR A 104 32.50 -18.03 4.63
C THR A 104 31.44 -17.27 5.43
N LEU A 105 30.17 -17.27 5.00
CA LEU A 105 29.06 -16.66 5.75
C LEU A 105 28.95 -17.25 7.16
N ARG A 106 29.15 -18.56 7.30
CA ARG A 106 29.15 -19.25 8.59
C ARG A 106 30.38 -18.91 9.44
N GLN A 107 31.57 -18.81 8.86
CA GLN A 107 32.80 -18.40 9.57
C GLN A 107 32.75 -16.95 10.05
N LEU A 108 32.10 -16.07 9.29
CA LEU A 108 31.88 -14.67 9.66
C LEU A 108 30.73 -14.49 10.68
N GLY A 109 29.97 -15.54 10.98
CA GLY A 109 28.87 -15.51 11.97
C GLY A 109 27.53 -14.98 11.44
N TYR A 110 27.39 -14.84 10.12
CA TYR A 110 26.22 -14.23 9.46
C TYR A 110 25.07 -15.19 9.10
N ASP A 111 25.31 -16.49 9.24
CA ASP A 111 24.28 -17.55 9.25
C ASP A 111 23.04 -17.11 10.02
N ARG A 112 23.25 -16.57 11.23
CA ARG A 112 22.19 -16.22 12.16
C ARG A 112 21.41 -14.96 11.76
N ALA A 113 22.10 -13.93 11.27
CA ALA A 113 21.48 -12.69 10.80
C ALA A 113 20.62 -12.94 9.55
N LEU A 114 21.14 -13.72 8.60
CA LEU A 114 20.41 -14.08 7.39
C LEU A 114 19.20 -14.98 7.71
N GLU A 115 19.33 -15.90 8.68
CA GLU A 115 18.23 -16.74 9.15
C GLU A 115 17.16 -15.92 9.91
N GLU A 116 17.56 -14.93 10.72
CA GLU A 116 16.65 -14.00 11.40
C GLU A 116 15.89 -13.11 10.40
N ALA A 117 16.59 -12.54 9.41
CA ALA A 117 15.99 -11.78 8.32
C ALA A 117 14.99 -12.64 7.50
N ALA A 118 15.38 -13.87 7.15
CA ALA A 118 14.50 -14.80 6.44
C ALA A 118 13.24 -15.16 7.23
N LYS A 119 13.34 -15.25 8.57
CA LYS A 119 12.19 -15.49 9.46
C LYS A 119 11.31 -14.25 9.65
N ALA A 120 11.85 -13.04 9.50
CA ALA A 120 11.13 -11.80 9.74
C ALA A 120 10.29 -11.32 8.53
N ILE A 121 10.69 -11.64 7.30
CA ILE A 121 9.92 -11.27 6.08
C ILE A 121 8.47 -11.80 6.11
N PRO A 122 8.19 -13.07 6.47
CA PRO A 122 6.83 -13.56 6.62
C PRO A 122 6.00 -12.77 7.65
N ASP A 123 6.59 -12.38 8.78
CA ASP A 123 5.91 -11.56 9.80
C ASP A 123 5.58 -10.16 9.26
N ALA A 124 6.52 -9.51 8.55
CA ALA A 124 6.28 -8.24 7.90
C ALA A 124 5.13 -8.31 6.87
N LYS A 125 5.09 -9.39 6.07
CA LYS A 125 4.00 -9.64 5.12
C LYS A 125 2.65 -9.79 5.81
N GLN A 126 2.59 -10.56 6.90
CA GLN A 126 1.36 -10.73 7.67
C GLN A 126 0.88 -9.39 8.27
N ARG A 127 1.81 -8.58 8.78
CA ARG A 127 1.52 -7.24 9.30
C ARG A 127 0.99 -6.30 8.22
N LEU A 128 1.59 -6.29 7.03
CA LEU A 128 1.10 -5.50 5.90
C LEU A 128 -0.28 -5.96 5.42
N ALA A 129 -0.52 -7.27 5.37
CA ALA A 129 -1.84 -7.82 5.05
C ALA A 129 -2.90 -7.40 6.08
N TYR A 130 -2.54 -7.42 7.37
CA TYR A 130 -3.40 -6.92 8.45
C TYR A 130 -3.72 -5.42 8.30
N VAL A 131 -2.74 -4.61 7.93
CA VAL A 131 -2.95 -3.17 7.63
C VAL A 131 -3.92 -2.99 6.47
N ALA A 132 -3.76 -3.74 5.39
CA ALA A 132 -4.65 -3.68 4.24
C ALA A 132 -6.10 -4.02 4.64
N GLN A 133 -6.29 -5.09 5.40
CA GLN A 133 -7.61 -5.51 5.90
C GLN A 133 -8.27 -4.44 6.79
N LEU A 134 -7.52 -3.89 7.75
CA LEU A 134 -8.03 -2.81 8.61
C LEU A 134 -8.45 -1.58 7.81
N THR A 135 -7.65 -1.22 6.80
CA THR A 135 -7.93 -0.06 5.94
C THR A 135 -9.19 -0.29 5.11
N GLU A 136 -9.38 -1.49 4.56
CA GLU A 136 -10.61 -1.85 3.83
C GLU A 136 -11.84 -1.80 4.74
N GLN A 137 -11.73 -2.34 5.96
CA GLN A 137 -12.81 -2.33 6.94
C GLN A 137 -13.21 -0.91 7.34
N ALA A 138 -12.23 -0.04 7.61
CA ALA A 138 -12.46 1.36 7.95
C ALA A 138 -13.13 2.10 6.80
N ALA A 139 -12.61 1.94 5.57
CA ALA A 139 -13.21 2.55 4.38
C ALA A 139 -14.67 2.10 4.17
N SER A 140 -14.95 0.80 4.34
CA SER A 140 -16.31 0.27 4.24
C SER A 140 -17.24 0.87 5.29
N ARG A 141 -16.81 0.97 6.55
CA ARG A 141 -17.59 1.60 7.63
C ARG A 141 -17.91 3.06 7.32
N VAL A 142 -16.91 3.84 6.91
CA VAL A 142 -17.09 5.26 6.56
C VAL A 142 -18.05 5.43 5.39
N LEU A 143 -17.93 4.60 4.35
CA LEU A 143 -18.81 4.65 3.18
C LEU A 143 -20.26 4.32 3.58
N ASN A 144 -20.46 3.24 4.34
CA ASN A 144 -21.79 2.83 4.80
C ASN A 144 -22.45 3.91 5.67
N ALA A 145 -21.70 4.51 6.61
CA ALA A 145 -22.21 5.59 7.45
C ALA A 145 -22.58 6.82 6.62
N THR A 146 -21.79 7.14 5.58
CA THR A 146 -22.08 8.23 4.65
C THR A 146 -23.33 7.95 3.81
N ASP A 147 -23.50 6.72 3.32
CA ASP A 147 -24.66 6.29 2.54
C ASP A 147 -25.97 6.36 3.34
N VAL A 148 -25.91 6.19 4.67
CA VAL A 148 -27.05 6.37 5.57
C VAL A 148 -27.27 7.84 5.93
N ALA A 149 -26.21 8.60 6.21
CA ALA A 149 -26.31 9.99 6.65
C ALA A 149 -26.82 10.93 5.55
N ARG A 150 -26.36 10.74 4.31
CA ARG A 150 -26.68 11.60 3.17
C ARG A 150 -28.18 11.73 2.88
N PRO A 151 -28.98 10.66 2.73
CA PRO A 151 -30.41 10.80 2.48
C PRO A 151 -31.18 11.47 3.63
N ILE A 152 -30.69 11.36 4.86
CA ILE A 152 -31.27 12.08 6.02
C ILE A 152 -31.05 13.58 5.85
N GLN A 153 -29.83 13.99 5.50
CA GLN A 153 -29.51 15.40 5.25
C GLN A 153 -30.25 15.96 4.04
N ASP A 154 -30.32 15.20 2.93
CA ASP A 154 -31.06 15.59 1.73
C ASP A 154 -32.56 15.78 2.04
N LYS A 155 -33.16 14.88 2.84
CA LYS A 155 -34.56 15.00 3.28
C LYS A 155 -34.76 16.25 4.13
N LEU A 156 -33.89 16.47 5.13
CA LEU A 156 -33.98 17.61 6.04
C LEU A 156 -33.85 18.93 5.28
N GLN A 157 -32.88 19.03 4.36
CA GLN A 157 -32.68 20.19 3.49
C GLN A 157 -33.89 20.42 2.57
N GLY A 158 -34.41 19.37 1.93
CA GLY A 158 -35.56 19.46 1.04
C GLY A 158 -36.83 19.93 1.76
N GLN A 159 -37.11 19.37 2.94
CA GLN A 159 -38.25 19.78 3.77
C GLN A 159 -38.10 21.24 4.25
N ALA A 160 -36.92 21.63 4.72
CA ALA A 160 -36.65 22.99 5.16
C ALA A 160 -36.83 24.01 4.02
N ALA A 161 -36.28 23.73 2.83
CA ALA A 161 -36.42 24.60 1.66
C ALA A 161 -37.88 24.73 1.19
N ALA A 162 -38.62 23.61 1.16
CA ALA A 162 -40.03 23.61 0.80
C ALA A 162 -40.89 24.41 1.79
N LEU A 163 -40.64 24.28 3.10
CA LEU A 163 -41.32 25.07 4.12
C LEU A 163 -40.97 26.55 4.01
N SER A 164 -39.68 26.88 3.85
CA SER A 164 -39.23 28.28 3.68
C SER A 164 -39.96 28.96 2.53
N GLY A 165 -39.98 28.35 1.34
CA GLY A 165 -40.66 28.94 0.18
C GLY A 165 -42.17 29.12 0.38
N ARG A 166 -42.82 28.24 1.15
CA ARG A 166 -44.24 28.42 1.50
C ARG A 166 -44.46 29.52 2.52
N TRP A 167 -43.54 29.71 3.47
CA TRP A 167 -43.56 30.84 4.39
C TRP A 167 -43.34 32.17 3.65
N ASP A 168 -42.44 32.21 2.66
CA ASP A 168 -42.23 33.41 1.84
C ASP A 168 -43.53 33.81 1.10
N ARG A 169 -44.22 32.84 0.47
CA ARG A 169 -45.53 33.08 -0.18
C ARG A 169 -46.60 33.63 0.78
N LEU A 170 -46.60 33.18 2.04
CA LEU A 170 -47.50 33.74 3.06
C LEU A 170 -47.20 35.23 3.30
N TYR A 171 -45.93 35.59 3.43
CA TYR A 171 -45.53 36.98 3.68
C TYR A 171 -45.71 37.89 2.45
N ASP A 172 -45.68 37.32 1.25
CA ASP A 172 -46.03 38.00 0.00
C ASP A 172 -47.55 38.17 -0.19
N GLY A 173 -48.37 37.60 0.71
CA GLY A 173 -49.83 37.65 0.62
C GLY A 173 -50.44 36.69 -0.41
N ASP A 174 -49.64 35.76 -0.95
CA ASP A 174 -50.02 34.76 -1.94
C ASP A 174 -50.33 33.39 -1.29
N LEU A 175 -51.15 33.39 -0.23
CA LEU A 175 -51.54 32.15 0.46
C LEU A 175 -52.95 32.26 1.05
N SER A 176 -53.76 31.22 0.84
CA SER A 176 -55.08 31.12 1.46
C SER A 176 -55.00 30.69 2.94
N VAL A 177 -56.10 30.89 3.68
CA VAL A 177 -56.20 30.50 5.10
C VAL A 177 -56.05 28.98 5.28
N ASP A 178 -56.55 28.18 4.34
CA ASP A 178 -56.45 26.72 4.44
C ASP A 178 -55.03 26.24 4.12
N GLU A 179 -54.35 26.86 3.15
CA GLU A 179 -52.92 26.61 2.90
C GLU A 179 -52.04 27.02 4.09
N PHE A 180 -52.40 28.10 4.80
CA PHE A 180 -51.71 28.53 6.02
C PHE A 180 -51.86 27.51 7.16
N LYS A 181 -53.06 26.96 7.36
CA LYS A 181 -53.28 25.89 8.36
C LYS A 181 -52.45 24.65 8.03
N ALA A 182 -52.40 24.27 6.75
CA ALA A 182 -51.55 23.17 6.29
C ALA A 182 -50.06 23.48 6.52
N LEU A 183 -49.60 24.69 6.17
CA LEU A 183 -48.21 25.12 6.39
C LEU A 183 -47.82 25.08 7.87
N SER A 184 -48.72 25.53 8.75
CA SER A 184 -48.50 25.50 10.20
C SER A 184 -48.42 24.07 10.73
N ALA A 185 -49.27 23.17 10.25
CA ALA A 185 -49.24 21.75 10.61
C ALA A 185 -47.97 21.06 10.11
N ASP A 186 -47.59 21.29 8.85
CA ASP A 186 -46.39 20.73 8.23
C ASP A 186 -45.12 21.25 8.91
N THR A 187 -45.08 22.54 9.25
CA THR A 187 -43.95 23.13 9.99
C THR A 187 -43.82 22.49 11.37
N ARG A 188 -44.94 22.29 12.09
CA ARG A 188 -44.92 21.60 13.39
C ARG A 188 -44.45 20.16 13.28
N ALA A 189 -44.89 19.43 12.25
CA ALA A 189 -44.45 18.06 12.00
C ALA A 189 -42.95 18.01 11.70
N PHE A 190 -42.46 18.87 10.80
CA PHE A 190 -41.03 19.00 10.51
C PHE A 190 -40.20 19.29 11.76
N LEU A 191 -40.60 20.26 12.58
CA LEU A 191 -39.90 20.57 13.84
C LEU A 191 -39.91 19.40 14.83
N GLY A 192 -40.94 18.54 14.80
CA GLY A 192 -40.99 17.31 15.57
C GLY A 192 -40.05 16.21 15.06
N ASP A 193 -39.81 16.17 13.74
CA ASP A 193 -38.94 15.18 13.10
C ASP A 193 -37.44 15.54 13.16
N VAL A 194 -37.11 16.84 13.27
CA VAL A 194 -35.72 17.34 13.28
C VAL A 194 -34.84 16.63 14.32
N PRO A 195 -35.24 16.52 15.62
CA PRO A 195 -34.39 15.87 16.62
C PRO A 195 -33.99 14.44 16.25
N GLN A 196 -34.94 13.65 15.73
CA GLN A 196 -34.68 12.27 15.31
C GLN A 196 -33.72 12.22 14.12
N GLN A 197 -33.89 13.09 13.12
CA GLN A 197 -33.01 13.13 11.95
C GLN A 197 -31.60 13.59 12.31
N THR A 198 -31.47 14.59 13.19
CA THR A 198 -30.17 15.08 13.67
C THR A 198 -29.48 14.03 14.53
N GLU A 199 -30.20 13.34 15.42
CA GLU A 199 -29.65 12.25 16.23
C GLU A 199 -29.16 11.08 15.35
N ALA A 200 -29.98 10.67 14.37
CA ALA A 200 -29.60 9.63 13.43
C ALA A 200 -28.35 10.00 12.61
N THR A 201 -28.24 11.26 12.17
CA THR A 201 -27.03 11.76 11.49
C THR A 201 -25.82 11.74 12.42
N ASN A 202 -25.98 12.23 13.65
CA ASN A 202 -24.89 12.27 14.62
C ASN A 202 -24.38 10.86 14.95
N ALA A 203 -25.26 9.87 15.02
CA ALA A 203 -24.86 8.47 15.18
C ALA A 203 -23.96 7.99 14.02
N GLN A 204 -24.25 8.38 12.77
CA GLN A 204 -23.38 8.04 11.64
C GLN A 204 -22.04 8.77 11.70
N LEU A 205 -22.01 10.04 12.14
CA LEU A 205 -20.75 10.76 12.34
C LEU A 205 -19.88 10.10 13.44
N MET A 206 -20.50 9.56 14.48
CA MET A 206 -19.80 8.79 15.51
C MET A 206 -19.27 7.47 14.97
N GLU A 207 -20.01 6.78 14.09
CA GLU A 207 -19.51 5.57 13.41
C GLU A 207 -18.29 5.89 12.53
N ILE A 208 -18.30 7.01 11.79
CA ILE A 208 -17.16 7.49 11.01
C ILE A 208 -15.96 7.77 11.93
N MET A 209 -16.18 8.43 13.06
CA MET A 209 -15.12 8.72 14.04
C MET A 209 -14.54 7.44 14.64
N MET A 210 -15.38 6.48 15.02
CA MET A 210 -14.90 5.20 15.54
C MET A 210 -14.13 4.42 14.48
N ALA A 211 -14.58 4.45 13.23
CA ALA A 211 -13.89 3.80 12.12
C ALA A 211 -12.49 4.36 11.84
N GLN A 212 -12.09 5.50 12.45
CA GLN A 212 -10.74 6.07 12.36
C GLN A 212 -9.73 5.41 13.30
N ASP A 213 -10.17 4.59 14.25
CA ASP A 213 -9.30 3.81 15.14
C ASP A 213 -8.26 2.95 14.38
N PHE A 214 -8.56 2.56 13.13
CA PHE A 214 -7.62 1.90 12.24
C PHE A 214 -6.32 2.69 12.05
N GLN A 215 -6.34 4.02 12.07
CA GLN A 215 -5.15 4.84 11.83
C GLN A 215 -4.09 4.62 12.92
N ASP A 216 -4.50 4.53 14.19
CA ASP A 216 -3.57 4.28 15.30
C ASP A 216 -2.96 2.87 15.19
N LEU A 217 -3.81 1.86 14.97
CA LEU A 217 -3.37 0.47 14.85
C LEU A 217 -2.46 0.28 13.63
N THR A 218 -2.84 0.83 12.47
CA THR A 218 -2.04 0.73 11.25
C THR A 218 -0.73 1.50 11.39
N GLY A 219 -0.73 2.69 12.01
CA GLY A 219 0.49 3.46 12.28
C GLY A 219 1.49 2.70 13.15
N GLN A 220 1.01 2.05 14.22
CA GLN A 220 1.86 1.22 15.07
C GLN A 220 2.44 0.01 14.33
N VAL A 221 1.64 -0.63 13.47
CA VAL A 221 2.09 -1.79 12.69
C VAL A 221 3.10 -1.39 11.61
N ILE A 222 2.84 -0.31 10.87
CA ILE A 222 3.77 0.25 9.88
C ILE A 222 5.09 0.62 10.54
N LYS A 223 5.06 1.28 11.71
CA LYS A 223 6.28 1.63 12.45
C LYS A 223 7.14 0.39 12.73
N LYS A 224 6.54 -0.71 13.20
CA LYS A 224 7.27 -1.97 13.44
C LYS A 224 7.85 -2.57 12.17
N ILE A 225 7.13 -2.49 11.05
CA ILE A 225 7.64 -2.96 9.74
C ILE A 225 8.82 -2.10 9.28
N VAL A 226 8.74 -0.79 9.46
CA VAL A 226 9.84 0.14 9.14
C VAL A 226 11.06 -0.14 10.00
N ASP A 227 10.90 -0.30 11.31
CA ASP A 227 11.98 -0.63 12.24
C ASP A 227 12.65 -1.98 11.86
N LEU A 228 11.82 -2.97 11.49
CA LEU A 228 12.31 -4.27 11.00
C LEU A 228 13.09 -4.14 9.69
N ALA A 229 12.55 -3.38 8.73
CA ALA A 229 13.20 -3.16 7.43
C ALA A 229 14.56 -2.45 7.60
N GLN A 230 14.64 -1.44 8.46
CA GLN A 230 15.90 -0.73 8.77
C GLN A 230 16.93 -1.64 9.44
N SER A 231 16.48 -2.53 10.32
CA SER A 231 17.36 -3.50 10.98
C SER A 231 17.92 -4.50 9.97
N MET A 232 17.07 -5.06 9.12
CA MET A 232 17.48 -5.96 8.03
C MET A 232 18.41 -5.26 7.03
N GLU A 233 18.11 -4.02 6.65
CA GLU A 233 18.96 -3.21 5.77
C GLU A 233 20.36 -3.07 6.35
N SER A 234 20.46 -2.68 7.63
CA SER A 234 21.75 -2.48 8.31
C SER A 234 22.59 -3.77 8.38
N GLU A 235 21.96 -4.90 8.69
CA GLU A 235 22.64 -6.21 8.73
C GLU A 235 23.14 -6.64 7.36
N LEU A 236 22.30 -6.50 6.32
CA LEU A 236 22.69 -6.84 4.94
C LEU A 236 23.80 -5.92 4.42
N LEU A 237 23.76 -4.63 4.76
CA LEU A 237 24.81 -3.67 4.39
C LEU A 237 26.13 -4.02 5.07
N GLN A 238 26.09 -4.43 6.34
CA GLN A 238 27.29 -4.87 7.05
C GLN A 238 27.90 -6.14 6.42
N VAL A 239 27.07 -7.14 6.09
CA VAL A 239 27.52 -8.33 5.35
C VAL A 239 28.16 -7.95 4.04
N LEU A 240 27.56 -7.01 3.29
CA LEU A 240 28.08 -6.55 2.02
C LEU A 240 29.45 -5.88 2.19
N ILE A 241 29.59 -4.98 3.16
CA ILE A 241 30.86 -4.28 3.45
C ILE A 241 31.96 -5.26 3.86
N GLU A 242 31.64 -6.27 4.67
CA GLU A 242 32.61 -7.26 5.14
C GLU A 242 32.98 -8.30 4.06
N ALA A 243 32.07 -8.59 3.12
CA ALA A 243 32.31 -9.48 1.99
C ALA A 243 32.92 -8.77 0.75
N MET A 244 33.00 -7.44 0.74
CA MET A 244 33.56 -6.67 -0.37
C MET A 244 35.10 -6.83 -0.47
N PRO A 245 35.64 -7.13 -1.67
CA PRO A 245 37.08 -7.06 -1.93
C PRO A 245 37.61 -5.65 -1.65
N GLU A 246 38.83 -5.53 -1.11
CA GLU A 246 39.46 -4.22 -0.79
C GLU A 246 39.48 -3.25 -1.99
N GLU A 247 39.48 -3.77 -3.23
CA GLU A 247 39.44 -2.97 -4.46
C GLU A 247 38.08 -2.28 -4.75
N MET A 248 36.96 -2.73 -4.16
CA MET A 248 35.62 -2.19 -4.44
C MET A 248 35.11 -1.18 -3.39
N LYS A 249 35.83 -0.96 -2.27
CA LYS A 249 35.40 -0.05 -1.18
C LYS A 249 35.27 1.42 -1.59
N THR A 250 35.68 1.79 -2.80
CA THR A 250 35.78 3.18 -3.27
C THR A 250 34.60 3.69 -4.09
N GLU A 251 33.62 2.86 -4.50
CA GLU A 251 32.48 3.36 -5.29
C GLU A 251 31.16 3.26 -4.51
N LYS A 252 30.83 4.32 -3.76
CA LYS A 252 29.48 4.51 -3.22
C LYS A 252 28.54 4.93 -4.35
N SER A 253 27.69 4.02 -4.81
CA SER A 253 26.59 4.34 -5.72
C SER A 253 25.35 4.75 -4.90
N ASP A 254 25.07 6.04 -4.87
CA ASP A 254 23.98 6.71 -4.12
C ASP A 254 22.57 6.48 -4.73
N GLY A 255 22.38 5.39 -5.49
CA GLY A 255 21.34 5.28 -6.53
C GLY A 255 20.11 4.44 -6.20
N LEU A 256 19.94 3.93 -4.97
CA LEU A 256 18.94 2.89 -4.68
C LEU A 256 17.68 3.34 -3.93
N LEU A 257 17.55 4.62 -3.58
CA LEU A 257 16.35 5.17 -2.95
C LEU A 257 15.43 5.86 -3.97
N ASN A 258 14.86 5.07 -4.88
CA ASN A 258 13.79 5.52 -5.80
C ASN A 258 12.40 5.37 -5.16
N GLY A 259 12.18 6.07 -4.06
CA GLY A 259 10.84 6.38 -3.54
C GLY A 259 10.38 7.76 -4.02
N PRO A 260 9.07 8.10 -3.91
CA PRO A 260 8.61 9.46 -4.15
C PRO A 260 9.41 10.43 -3.27
N VAL A 261 10.04 11.41 -3.92
CA VAL A 261 10.95 12.35 -3.27
C VAL A 261 10.17 13.22 -2.28
N MET A 262 10.33 12.94 -0.98
CA MET A 262 9.68 13.73 0.06
C MET A 262 10.45 15.02 0.43
N ASN A 263 11.74 15.09 0.10
CA ASN A 263 12.59 16.27 0.31
C ASN A 263 13.50 16.50 -0.90
N ALA A 264 13.27 17.62 -1.60
CA ALA A 264 14.06 18.04 -2.76
C ALA A 264 15.24 18.95 -2.39
N GLN A 265 15.32 19.46 -1.15
CA GLN A 265 16.46 20.27 -0.71
C GLN A 265 17.76 19.44 -0.70
N GLY A 266 18.70 19.82 -1.58
CA GLY A 266 20.05 19.26 -1.62
C GLY A 266 20.28 18.12 -2.61
N ARG A 267 19.24 17.69 -3.35
CA ARG A 267 19.34 16.68 -4.41
C ARG A 267 19.30 17.34 -5.78
N SER A 268 20.34 17.13 -6.60
CA SER A 268 20.44 17.65 -7.97
C SER A 268 19.78 16.76 -9.01
N ASP A 269 19.32 15.57 -8.61
CA ASP A 269 18.70 14.55 -9.46
C ASP A 269 17.16 14.61 -9.43
N VAL A 270 16.59 15.62 -8.77
CA VAL A 270 15.14 15.80 -8.62
C VAL A 270 14.71 16.95 -9.52
N VAL A 271 13.98 16.60 -10.57
CA VAL A 271 13.36 17.55 -11.48
C VAL A 271 12.09 18.09 -10.83
N THR A 272 12.08 19.39 -10.51
CA THR A 272 10.99 20.03 -9.74
C THR A 272 10.16 21.02 -10.57
N ASN A 273 10.58 21.33 -11.80
CA ASN A 273 9.85 22.22 -12.70
C ASN A 273 9.91 21.75 -14.17
N GLN A 274 9.00 22.26 -14.99
CA GLN A 274 8.87 21.87 -16.41
C GLN A 274 10.09 22.26 -17.26
N GLU A 275 10.77 23.35 -16.91
CA GLU A 275 11.99 23.81 -17.61
C GLU A 275 13.14 22.80 -17.44
N GLN A 276 13.31 22.24 -16.24
CA GLN A 276 14.27 21.16 -15.98
C GLN A 276 13.88 19.83 -16.64
N VAL A 277 12.58 19.59 -16.88
CA VAL A 277 12.13 18.44 -17.69
C VAL A 277 12.55 18.63 -19.14
N ASP A 278 12.34 19.83 -19.67
CA ASP A 278 12.68 20.15 -21.06
C ASP A 278 14.20 20.10 -21.29
N ASP A 279 15.01 20.61 -20.35
CA ASP A 279 16.47 20.50 -20.36
C ASP A 279 16.96 19.04 -20.32
N LEU A 280 16.28 18.19 -19.54
CA LEU A 280 16.61 16.77 -19.45
C LEU A 280 16.28 16.03 -20.74
N LEU A 281 15.15 16.36 -21.37
CA LEU A 281 14.74 15.80 -22.66
C LEU A 281 15.70 16.23 -23.78
N GLU A 282 16.12 17.50 -23.79
CA GLU A 282 17.12 18.01 -24.74
C GLU A 282 18.47 17.32 -24.55
N SER A 283 18.88 17.05 -23.30
CA SER A 283 20.13 16.32 -22.99
C SER A 283 20.10 14.85 -23.42
N LEU A 284 18.91 14.26 -23.51
CA LEU A 284 18.67 12.89 -23.97
C LEU A 284 18.40 12.81 -25.48
N GLY A 285 18.40 13.95 -26.18
CA GLY A 285 18.23 14.04 -27.63
C GLY A 285 16.79 13.94 -28.12
N PHE A 286 15.81 14.30 -27.27
CA PHE A 286 14.39 14.44 -27.63
C PHE A 286 13.97 15.89 -27.80
#